data_AF-A0A2H3JHN7-F1
#
_entry.id   AF-A0A2H3JHN7-F1
#
_cell.length_a   1.000
_cell.length_b   1.000
_cell.length_c   1.000
_cell.angle_alpha   90.00
_cell.angle_beta   90.00
_cell.angle_gamma   90.00
#
_symmetry.space_group_name_H-M   'P 1'
#
loop_
_entity.id
_entity.type
_entity.pdbx_description
1 polymer ?
#
loop_
_entity_poly.entity_id
_entity_poly.type
_entity_poly.pdbx_seq_one_letter_code
_entity_poly.pdbx_strand_id
1 'polypeptide(L)'
;MEDDNHFNPNRGDSADARTQQYAARAIFILGPSSSGKTTLCDGIARSGFSRADTDTYEMQHTILLAQVAAEEEVLKRIGSSDAILLSDRSAIDPIVYASTSKVPGASDRKQRLLDNSALSAILPFYKTSLFNK
;
A
#
# COMPACT_ATOMS: atom_id res chain seq x y z
N MET A 1 -18.48 8.64 54.82
CA MET A 1 -19.03 8.44 53.47
C MET A 1 -18.41 9.52 52.62
N GLU A 2 -17.16 9.26 52.21
CA GLU A 2 -16.47 10.04 51.18
C GLU A 2 -16.83 9.40 49.84
N ASP A 3 -16.97 10.21 48.80
CA ASP A 3 -16.22 10.02 47.56
C ASP A 3 -16.40 11.27 46.68
N ASP A 4 -15.36 12.09 46.69
CA ASP A 4 -15.15 13.25 45.84
C ASP A 4 -14.81 12.80 44.41
N ASN A 5 -15.67 13.15 43.45
CA ASN A 5 -15.39 12.99 42.02
C ASN A 5 -14.40 14.06 41.56
N HIS A 6 -13.11 13.80 41.74
CA HIS A 6 -12.04 14.59 41.14
C HIS A 6 -11.87 14.15 39.67
N PHE A 7 -12.28 15.01 38.74
CA PHE A 7 -12.01 14.86 37.32
C PHE A 7 -10.49 14.90 37.09
N ASN A 8 -9.90 13.76 36.73
CA ASN A 8 -8.49 13.65 36.40
C ASN A 8 -8.31 13.75 34.86
N PRO A 9 -7.76 14.87 34.34
CA PRO A 9 -7.60 15.07 32.90
C PRO A 9 -6.47 14.24 32.26
N ASN A 10 -5.80 13.36 33.02
CA ASN A 10 -4.71 12.51 32.51
C ASN A 10 -5.14 11.07 32.18
N ARG A 11 -6.43 10.75 32.12
CA ARG A 11 -6.90 9.45 31.64
C ARG A 11 -6.98 9.43 30.11
N GLY A 12 -5.87 9.00 29.51
CA GLY A 12 -5.84 8.22 28.27
C GLY A 12 -6.21 8.95 26.98
N ASP A 13 -5.19 9.35 26.24
CA ASP A 13 -5.01 8.93 24.84
C ASP A 13 -3.60 9.32 24.41
N SER A 14 -2.62 8.67 25.03
CA SER A 14 -1.26 8.68 24.51
C SER A 14 -1.30 7.95 23.18
N ALA A 15 -1.18 8.73 22.10
CA ALA A 15 -1.06 8.30 20.72
C ALA A 15 0.22 7.48 20.50
N ASP A 16 0.32 6.31 21.12
CA ASP A 16 1.24 5.27 20.73
C ASP A 16 0.61 4.53 19.55
N ALA A 17 0.75 5.12 18.36
CA ALA A 17 0.69 4.40 17.12
C ALA A 17 1.78 3.33 17.17
N ARG A 18 1.49 2.20 17.81
CA ARG A 18 2.36 1.03 17.86
C ARG A 18 2.69 0.72 16.42
N THR A 19 3.93 0.94 16.04
CA THR A 19 4.53 0.38 14.83
C THR A 19 4.28 -1.12 14.92
N GLN A 20 3.21 -1.57 14.27
CA GLN A 20 2.84 -2.97 14.31
C GLN A 20 3.93 -3.69 13.53
N GLN A 21 4.85 -4.31 14.26
CA GLN A 21 5.98 -5.02 13.70
C GLN A 21 5.40 -6.22 12.95
N TYR A 22 5.30 -6.09 11.64
CA TYR A 22 4.81 -7.16 10.79
C TYR A 22 5.80 -8.32 10.88
N ALA A 23 5.37 -9.44 11.47
CA ALA A 23 6.14 -10.69 11.48
C ALA A 23 6.12 -11.39 10.10
N ALA A 24 5.35 -10.85 9.15
CA ALA A 24 5.21 -11.39 7.81
C ALA A 24 6.43 -11.07 6.94
N ARG A 25 6.94 -12.08 6.24
CA ARG A 25 7.90 -11.92 5.15
C ARG A 25 7.13 -11.79 3.85
N ALA A 26 7.58 -10.96 2.91
CA ALA A 26 6.87 -10.79 1.65
C ALA A 26 7.80 -10.93 0.44
N ILE A 27 7.31 -11.67 -0.56
CA ILE A 27 7.92 -11.79 -1.87
C ILE A 27 6.96 -11.16 -2.87
N PHE A 28 7.43 -10.11 -3.54
CA PHE A 28 6.67 -9.39 -4.55
C PHE A 28 7.25 -9.66 -5.93
N ILE A 29 6.40 -10.07 -6.86
CA ILE A 29 6.78 -10.17 -8.26
C ILE A 29 6.56 -8.80 -8.90
N LEU A 30 7.65 -8.16 -9.34
CA LEU A 30 7.58 -6.95 -10.15
C LEU A 30 7.53 -7.34 -11.63
N GLY A 31 6.61 -6.78 -12.40
CA GLY A 31 6.53 -7.09 -13.83
C GLY A 31 5.62 -6.16 -14.62
N PRO A 32 5.70 -6.17 -15.96
CA PRO A 32 4.88 -5.26 -16.76
C PRO A 32 3.37 -5.56 -16.63
N SER A 33 2.53 -4.52 -16.66
CA SER A 33 1.06 -4.47 -16.77
C SER A 33 0.50 -5.49 -17.78
N SER A 34 1.23 -5.77 -18.86
CA SER A 34 0.78 -6.61 -19.98
C SER A 34 1.03 -8.14 -19.84
N SER A 35 1.58 -8.66 -18.75
CA SER A 35 1.86 -10.12 -18.62
C SER A 35 0.79 -10.93 -17.86
N GLY A 36 -0.50 -10.60 -18.02
CA GLY A 36 -1.61 -11.52 -17.67
C GLY A 36 -1.93 -11.71 -16.19
N LYS A 37 -2.07 -10.62 -15.41
CA LYS A 37 -2.28 -10.68 -13.95
C LYS A 37 -3.66 -10.15 -13.57
N THR A 38 -4.53 -11.04 -13.12
CA THR A 38 -5.98 -10.89 -12.92
C THR A 38 -6.39 -9.83 -11.90
N THR A 39 -5.53 -9.43 -10.96
CA THR A 39 -5.81 -8.37 -9.98
C THR A 39 -6.04 -7.00 -10.61
N LEU A 40 -5.42 -6.76 -11.78
CA LEU A 40 -5.65 -5.55 -12.57
C LEU A 40 -7.08 -5.53 -13.17
N CYS A 41 -7.61 -6.69 -13.55
CA CYS A 41 -8.91 -6.79 -14.21
C CYS A 41 -10.06 -6.38 -13.29
N ASP A 42 -10.04 -6.74 -12.01
CA ASP A 42 -11.15 -6.43 -11.10
C ASP A 42 -11.21 -4.95 -10.68
N GLY A 43 -10.05 -4.30 -10.55
CA GLY A 43 -9.94 -2.87 -10.29
C GLY A 43 -10.29 -2.03 -11.53
N ILE A 44 -9.73 -2.40 -12.69
CA ILE A 44 -10.03 -1.76 -13.98
C ILE A 44 -11.50 -1.94 -14.37
N ALA A 45 -12.04 -3.15 -14.26
CA ALA A 45 -13.41 -3.45 -14.68
C ALA A 45 -14.46 -2.63 -13.91
N ARG A 46 -14.17 -2.29 -12.64
CA ARG A 46 -15.04 -1.43 -11.82
C ARG A 46 -14.86 0.06 -12.08
N SER A 47 -13.70 0.48 -12.60
CA SER A 47 -13.34 1.89 -12.81
C SER A 47 -13.59 2.37 -14.24
N GLY A 48 -13.80 1.46 -15.19
CA GLY A 48 -14.07 1.81 -16.60
C GLY A 48 -12.82 2.16 -17.41
N PHE A 49 -11.62 1.90 -16.88
CA PHE A 49 -10.37 2.17 -17.60
C PHE A 49 -10.17 1.22 -18.79
N SER A 50 -9.49 1.74 -19.80
CA SER A 50 -9.10 1.06 -21.02
C SER A 50 -7.58 1.01 -21.15
N ARG A 51 -7.07 0.36 -22.20
CA ARG A 51 -5.63 0.37 -22.50
C ARG A 51 -5.10 1.78 -22.78
N ALA A 52 -5.94 2.70 -23.24
CA ALA A 52 -5.54 4.09 -23.48
C ALA A 52 -5.20 4.83 -22.17
N ASP A 53 -5.73 4.36 -21.04
CA ASP A 53 -5.56 5.01 -19.75
C ASP A 53 -4.29 4.57 -19.02
N THR A 54 -3.51 3.64 -19.59
CA THR A 54 -2.34 3.01 -18.95
C THR A 54 -1.30 4.03 -18.49
N ASP A 55 -1.14 5.15 -19.19
CA ASP A 55 -0.20 6.22 -18.83
C ASP A 55 -0.83 7.36 -18.02
N THR A 56 -2.08 7.22 -17.59
CA THR A 56 -2.77 8.25 -16.78
C THR A 56 -2.38 8.13 -15.31
N TYR A 57 -2.45 9.25 -14.58
CA TYR A 57 -2.25 9.24 -13.14
C TYR A 57 -3.37 8.44 -12.47
N GLU A 58 -4.60 8.63 -12.94
CA GLU A 58 -5.82 8.12 -12.36
C GLU A 58 -5.82 6.59 -12.34
N MET A 59 -5.42 5.95 -13.45
CA MET A 59 -5.29 4.49 -13.52
C MET A 59 -4.18 3.98 -12.60
N GLN A 60 -3.00 4.60 -12.63
CA GLN A 60 -1.87 4.18 -11.80
C GLN A 60 -2.14 4.36 -10.31
N HIS A 61 -2.81 5.44 -9.92
CA HIS A 61 -3.24 5.73 -8.55
C HIS A 61 -4.31 4.74 -8.09
N THR A 62 -5.27 4.39 -8.95
CA THR A 62 -6.29 3.37 -8.66
C THR A 62 -5.66 2.00 -8.40
N ILE A 63 -4.69 1.60 -9.23
CA ILE A 63 -3.94 0.36 -9.04
C ILE A 63 -3.17 0.37 -7.71
N LEU A 64 -2.51 1.48 -7.40
CA LEU A 64 -1.79 1.65 -6.14
C LEU A 64 -2.71 1.44 -4.95
N LEU A 65 -3.85 2.14 -4.90
CA LEU A 65 -4.79 2.04 -3.78
C LEU A 65 -5.39 0.64 -3.64
N ALA A 66 -5.75 0.00 -4.75
CA ALA A 66 -6.28 -1.36 -4.73
C ALA A 66 -5.27 -2.36 -4.16
N GLN A 67 -3.99 -2.20 -4.51
CA GLN A 67 -2.93 -3.07 -4.03
C GLN A 67 -2.63 -2.82 -2.54
N VAL A 68 -2.58 -1.56 -2.10
CA VAL A 68 -2.44 -1.22 -0.67
C VAL A 68 -3.58 -1.83 0.15
N ALA A 69 -4.83 -1.66 -0.30
CA ALA A 69 -5.98 -2.21 0.40
C ALA A 69 -5.93 -3.75 0.49
N ALA A 70 -5.55 -4.44 -0.58
CA ALA A 70 -5.40 -5.89 -0.58
C ALA A 70 -4.30 -6.36 0.40
N GLU A 71 -3.17 -5.65 0.43
CA GLU A 71 -2.06 -5.95 1.33
C GLU A 71 -2.43 -5.71 2.80
N GLU A 72 -3.09 -4.58 3.11
CA GLU A 72 -3.59 -4.28 4.45
C GLU A 72 -4.54 -5.35 4.97
N GLU A 73 -5.47 -5.83 4.14
CA GLU A 73 -6.39 -6.89 4.52
C GLU A 73 -5.68 -8.21 4.83
N VAL A 74 -4.61 -8.54 4.11
CA VAL A 74 -3.81 -9.73 4.39
C VAL A 74 -2.98 -9.55 5.66
N LEU A 75 -2.39 -8.37 5.87
CA LEU A 75 -1.61 -8.06 7.08
C LEU A 75 -2.47 -8.12 8.35
N LYS A 76 -3.71 -7.62 8.29
CA LYS A 76 -4.69 -7.75 9.39
C LYS A 76 -4.99 -9.20 9.74
N ARG A 77 -5.05 -10.09 8.74
CA ARG A 77 -5.32 -11.53 8.93
C ARG A 77 -4.12 -12.29 9.48
N ILE A 78 -2.92 -11.96 9.04
CA ILE A 78 -1.68 -12.63 9.45
C ILE A 78 -1.28 -12.22 10.88
N GLY A 79 -1.54 -10.96 11.28
CA GLY A 79 -1.19 -10.47 12.62
C GLY A 79 0.31 -10.64 12.91
N SER A 80 0.65 -11.38 13.97
CA SER A 80 2.03 -11.68 14.38
C SER A 80 2.52 -13.08 13.98
N SER A 81 1.78 -13.78 13.11
CA SER A 81 2.19 -15.10 12.62
C SER A 81 3.37 -14.98 11.66
N ASP A 82 4.31 -15.93 11.73
CA ASP A 82 5.39 -16.07 10.75
C ASP A 82 4.80 -16.65 9.46
N ALA A 83 4.35 -15.75 8.58
CA ALA A 83 3.72 -16.10 7.31
C ALA A 83 4.45 -15.43 6.15
N ILE A 84 4.43 -16.10 5.00
CA ILE A 84 4.97 -15.56 3.76
C ILE A 84 3.82 -15.03 2.91
N LEU A 85 3.83 -13.73 2.64
CA LEU A 85 2.98 -13.10 1.63
C LEU A 85 3.64 -13.27 0.26
N LEU A 86 2.96 -13.97 -0.65
CA LEU A 86 3.32 -13.99 -2.07
C LEU A 86 2.31 -13.13 -2.82
N SER A 87 2.79 -12.05 -3.43
CA SER A 87 1.95 -11.16 -4.25
C SER A 87 2.54 -11.04 -5.65
N ASP A 88 1.66 -11.17 -6.65
CA ASP A 88 1.99 -11.08 -8.07
C ASP A 88 2.21 -9.63 -8.55
N ARG A 89 2.15 -8.67 -7.61
CA ARG A 89 2.47 -7.23 -7.76
C ARG A 89 2.76 -6.59 -6.40
N SER A 90 3.31 -5.38 -6.44
CA SER A 90 3.39 -4.50 -5.26
C SER A 90 2.75 -3.15 -5.55
N ALA A 91 2.38 -2.41 -4.50
CA ALA A 91 1.94 -1.03 -4.60
C ALA A 91 3.03 -0.07 -5.16
N ILE A 92 4.26 -0.57 -5.31
CA ILE A 92 5.38 0.15 -5.93
C ILE A 92 5.34 0.07 -7.47
N ASP A 93 4.66 -0.93 -8.05
CA ASP A 93 4.59 -1.12 -9.51
C ASP A 93 4.14 0.15 -10.26
N PRO A 94 3.07 0.86 -9.85
CA PRO A 94 2.63 2.08 -10.52
C PRO A 94 3.70 3.19 -10.56
N ILE A 95 4.55 3.24 -9.54
CA ILE A 95 5.65 4.22 -9.45
C ILE A 95 6.76 3.87 -10.42
N VAL A 96 7.11 2.57 -10.54
CA VAL A 96 8.07 2.09 -11.53
C VAL A 96 7.55 2.35 -12.94
N TYR A 97 6.26 2.13 -13.15
CA TYR A 97 5.56 2.45 -14.39
C TYR A 97 5.68 3.94 -14.75
N ALA A 98 5.32 4.82 -13.83
CA ALA A 98 5.46 6.26 -14.03
C ALA A 98 6.93 6.69 -14.24
N SER A 99 7.88 6.03 -13.55
CA SER A 99 9.32 6.33 -13.66
C SER A 99 9.94 5.89 -14.98
N THR A 100 9.37 4.88 -15.64
CA THR A 100 9.88 4.32 -16.90
C THR A 100 9.08 4.76 -18.14
N SER A 101 7.91 5.38 -17.93
CA SER A 101 7.09 5.95 -19.00
C SER A 101 7.82 7.10 -19.70
N LYS A 102 7.72 7.12 -21.03
CA LYS A 102 8.28 8.18 -21.88
C LYS A 102 7.24 9.24 -22.26
N VAL A 103 6.01 9.11 -21.78
CA VAL A 103 4.91 10.03 -22.07
C VAL A 103 5.10 11.34 -21.29
N PRO A 104 4.82 12.52 -21.87
CA PRO A 104 4.86 13.78 -21.15
C PRO A 104 4.14 13.74 -19.79
N GLY A 105 4.70 14.42 -18.79
CA GLY A 105 4.17 14.43 -17.41
C GLY A 105 4.50 13.19 -16.57
N ALA A 106 5.32 12.25 -17.08
CA ALA A 106 5.74 11.05 -16.34
C ALA A 106 6.37 11.38 -14.97
N SER A 107 7.27 12.36 -14.93
CA SER A 107 7.91 12.82 -13.68
C SER A 107 6.90 13.34 -12.66
N ASP A 108 5.92 14.13 -13.11
CA ASP A 108 4.89 14.69 -12.23
C ASP A 108 3.97 13.59 -11.70
N ARG A 109 3.57 12.63 -12.56
CA ARG A 109 2.78 11.46 -12.15
C ARG A 109 3.53 10.64 -11.12
N LYS A 110 4.81 10.37 -11.36
CA LYS A 110 5.69 9.66 -10.41
C LYS A 110 5.70 10.38 -9.06
N GLN A 111 5.92 11.69 -9.05
CA GLN A 111 5.98 12.46 -7.80
C GLN A 111 4.65 12.40 -7.06
N ARG A 112 3.52 12.60 -7.74
CA ARG A 112 2.18 12.48 -7.14
C ARG A 112 1.91 11.11 -6.53
N LEU A 113 2.39 10.03 -7.17
CA LEU A 113 2.26 8.67 -6.62
C LEU A 113 3.16 8.46 -5.39
N LEU A 114 4.37 9.02 -5.37
CA LEU A 114 5.28 8.98 -4.22
C LEU A 114 4.73 9.77 -3.02
N ASP A 115 4.05 10.88 -3.28
CA ASP A 115 3.42 11.72 -2.25
C ASP A 115 2.13 11.10 -1.68
N ASN A 116 1.72 9.92 -2.14
CA ASN A 116 0.52 9.25 -1.67
C ASN A 116 0.67 8.78 -0.21
N SER A 117 -0.27 9.17 0.64
CA SER A 117 -0.26 8.84 2.07
C SER A 117 -0.47 7.35 2.35
N ALA A 118 -1.30 6.67 1.55
CA ALA A 118 -1.54 5.23 1.72
C ALA A 118 -0.28 4.42 1.37
N LEU A 119 0.45 4.82 0.33
CA LEU A 119 1.77 4.25 0.04
C LEU A 119 2.72 4.48 1.23
N SER A 120 2.80 5.71 1.74
CA SER A 120 3.68 6.05 2.87
C SER A 120 3.39 5.20 4.11
N ALA A 121 2.13 4.90 4.38
CA ALA A 121 1.70 4.07 5.51
C ALA A 121 2.16 2.61 5.39
N ILE A 122 2.25 2.06 4.17
CA ILE A 122 2.65 0.66 3.94
C ILE A 122 4.16 0.47 3.71
N LEU A 123 4.92 1.55 3.44
CA LEU A 123 6.38 1.47 3.24
C LEU A 123 7.16 0.74 4.36
N PRO A 124 6.83 0.88 5.66
CA PRO A 124 7.50 0.11 6.70
C PRO A 124 7.45 -1.41 6.46
N PHE A 125 6.30 -1.93 5.99
CA PHE A 125 6.15 -3.35 5.68
C PHE A 125 7.08 -3.80 4.55
N TYR A 126 7.17 -3.02 3.47
CA TYR A 126 8.10 -3.31 2.37
C TYR A 126 9.56 -3.33 2.84
N LYS A 127 9.95 -2.40 3.72
CA LYS A 127 11.31 -2.29 4.24
C LYS A 127 11.69 -3.48 5.13
N THR A 128 10.77 -3.97 5.95
CA THR A 128 11.01 -5.12 6.84
C THR A 128 10.93 -6.45 6.11
N SER A 129 10.23 -6.52 4.97
CA SER A 129 10.04 -7.75 4.20
C SER A 129 11.29 -8.24 3.47
N LEU A 130 12.21 -7.35 3.10
CA LEU A 130 13.29 -7.66 2.18
C LEU A 130 14.43 -8.45 2.84
N PHE A 131 14.89 -8.09 4.04
CA PHE A 131 15.94 -8.82 4.75
C PHE A 131 15.89 -8.51 6.26
N ASN A 132 15.48 -9.47 7.10
CA ASN A 132 15.85 -9.44 8.51
C ASN A 132 17.35 -9.82 8.58
N LYS A 133 18.17 -8.92 9.13
CA LYS A 133 19.52 -9.27 9.61
C LYS A 133 19.42 -9.88 11.00
#